data_AF-W2DFD0-F1
#
_entry.id   AF-W2DFD0-F1
#
_cell.length_a   1.000
_cell.length_b   1.000
_cell.length_c   1.000
_cell.angle_alpha   90.00
_cell.angle_beta   90.00
_cell.angle_gamma   90.00
#
_symmetry.space_group_name_H-M   'P 1'
#
loop_
_entity.id
_entity.type
_entity.pdbx_description
1 polymer ?
#
loop_
_entity_poly.entity_id
_entity_poly.type
_entity_poly.pdbx_seq_one_letter_code
_entity_poly.pdbx_strand_id
1 'polypeptide(L)'
;MIGVPMPDPRDSIITNLNQQMEAFFGAGNVIQEIAQGVSGEKAGTYGGGHSNKLRAERDKIAPRLKQLVDSGSSLYDACDALGIDYRRARLITRENDFKIPSAP
;
A
#
# COMPACT_ATOMS: atom_id res chain seq x y z
N MET A 1 55.37 -16.89 -16.91
CA MET A 1 54.12 -16.43 -17.55
C MET A 1 53.15 -16.07 -16.45
N ILE A 2 53.07 -14.78 -16.09
CA ILE A 2 52.13 -14.30 -15.06
C ILE A 2 50.80 -14.06 -15.75
N GLY A 3 49.79 -14.82 -15.34
CA GLY A 3 48.47 -14.86 -15.95
C GLY A 3 47.83 -13.47 -15.96
N VAL A 4 47.26 -13.12 -17.12
CA VAL A 4 46.46 -11.92 -17.29
C VAL A 4 45.33 -11.96 -16.24
N PRO A 5 45.10 -10.88 -15.47
CA PRO A 5 44.00 -10.88 -14.50
C PRO A 5 42.69 -11.18 -15.22
N MET A 6 41.94 -12.15 -14.67
CA MET A 6 40.61 -12.49 -15.16
C MET A 6 39.76 -11.21 -15.14
N PRO A 7 39.05 -10.86 -16.23
CA PRO A 7 38.20 -9.68 -16.27
C PRO A 7 37.24 -9.71 -15.07
N ASP A 8 37.07 -8.57 -14.39
CA ASP A 8 36.12 -8.50 -13.29
C ASP A 8 34.73 -8.83 -13.85
N PRO A 9 34.00 -9.81 -13.29
CA PRO A 9 32.65 -10.14 -13.75
C PRO A 9 31.69 -8.94 -13.72
N ARG A 10 32.00 -7.88 -12.96
CA ARG A 10 31.25 -6.62 -13.00
C ARG A 10 31.41 -5.89 -14.33
N ASP A 11 32.58 -5.92 -14.94
CA ASP A 11 32.85 -5.21 -16.19
C ASP A 11 32.07 -5.81 -17.36
N SER A 12 31.90 -7.14 -17.37
CA SER A 12 31.07 -7.82 -18.38
C SER A 12 29.59 -7.50 -18.22
N ILE A 13 29.10 -7.41 -16.97
CA ILE A 13 27.73 -6.99 -16.66
C ILE A 13 27.51 -5.54 -17.10
N ILE A 14 28.43 -4.63 -16.78
CA ILE A 14 28.34 -3.21 -17.17
C ILE A 14 28.31 -3.06 -18.69
N THR A 15 29.19 -3.77 -19.40
CA THR A 15 29.24 -3.74 -20.86
C THR A 15 27.93 -4.22 -21.47
N ASN A 16 27.38 -5.31 -20.95
CA ASN A 16 26.11 -5.86 -21.42
C ASN A 16 24.93 -4.92 -21.14
N LEU A 17 24.88 -4.29 -19.97
CA LEU A 17 23.84 -3.30 -19.64
C LEU A 17 23.91 -2.08 -20.56
N ASN A 18 25.10 -1.57 -20.84
CA ASN A 18 25.29 -0.44 -21.75
C ASN A 18 24.80 -0.78 -23.17
N GLN A 19 25.11 -1.98 -23.68
CA GLN A 19 24.61 -2.43 -24.99
C GLN A 19 23.09 -2.52 -25.04
N GLN A 20 22.45 -3.01 -23.96
CA GLN A 20 20.98 -3.07 -23.89
C GLN A 20 20.36 -1.67 -23.84
N MET A 21 20.97 -0.74 -23.12
CA MET A 21 20.52 0.65 -23.10
C MET A 21 20.63 1.29 -24.48
N GLU A 22 21.76 1.14 -25.16
CA GLU A 22 21.95 1.64 -26.53
C GLU A 22 20.93 1.05 -27.50
N ALA A 23 20.66 -0.25 -27.42
CA ALA A 23 19.64 -0.90 -28.24
C ALA A 23 18.23 -0.36 -27.94
N PHE A 24 17.89 -0.16 -26.67
CA PHE A 24 16.60 0.36 -26.25
C PHE A 24 16.37 1.79 -26.76
N PHE A 25 17.32 2.69 -26.53
CA PHE A 25 17.22 4.09 -26.97
C PHE A 25 17.40 4.24 -28.49
N GLY A 26 18.24 3.41 -29.10
CA GLY A 26 18.46 3.36 -30.56
C GLY A 26 17.23 2.91 -31.34
N ALA A 27 16.35 2.11 -30.73
CA ALA A 27 15.04 1.76 -31.29
C ALA A 27 14.00 2.90 -31.19
N GLY A 28 14.39 4.09 -30.69
CA GLY A 28 13.50 5.24 -30.54
C GLY A 28 12.62 5.20 -29.28
N ASN A 29 12.86 4.27 -28.36
CA ASN A 29 12.15 4.24 -27.09
C ASN A 29 12.61 5.40 -26.19
N VAL A 30 11.70 5.89 -25.35
CA VAL A 30 11.94 7.00 -24.43
C VAL A 30 11.68 6.59 -22.99
N ILE A 31 12.31 7.29 -22.05
CA ILE A 31 12.02 7.13 -20.63
C ILE A 31 10.62 7.67 -20.38
N GLN A 32 9.77 6.86 -19.74
CA GLN A 32 8.46 7.29 -19.28
C GLN A 32 8.46 7.39 -17.76
N GLU A 33 8.22 8.59 -17.25
CA GLU A 33 7.92 8.76 -15.82
C GLU A 33 6.47 8.32 -15.58
N ILE A 34 6.30 7.25 -14.80
CA ILE A 34 4.98 6.82 -14.35
C ILE A 34 4.77 7.43 -12.96
N ALA A 35 3.84 8.39 -12.87
CA ALA A 35 3.49 8.99 -11.60
C ALA A 35 3.12 7.93 -10.55
N GLN A 36 3.55 8.14 -9.30
CA GLN A 36 3.19 7.25 -8.20
C GLN A 36 1.66 7.11 -8.12
N GLY A 37 1.17 5.87 -8.16
CA GLY A 37 -0.26 5.56 -8.14
C GLY A 37 -0.92 5.37 -9.51
N VAL A 38 -0.24 5.66 -10.62
CA VAL A 38 -0.78 5.46 -11.99
C VAL A 38 -0.52 4.04 -12.52
N SER A 39 0.57 3.37 -12.10
CA SER A 39 0.77 1.92 -12.30
C SER A 39 -0.03 1.08 -11.29
N GLY A 40 -1.25 1.52 -10.97
CA GLY A 40 -2.21 0.81 -10.11
C GLY A 40 -2.94 -0.32 -10.83
N GLU A 41 -2.81 -0.44 -12.15
CA GLU A 41 -3.29 -1.62 -12.87
C GLU A 41 -2.35 -2.80 -12.63
N LYS A 42 -2.60 -3.50 -11.52
CA LYS A 42 -2.15 -4.88 -11.37
C LYS A 42 -2.96 -5.73 -12.35
N ALA A 43 -2.35 -6.14 -13.44
CA ALA A 43 -2.82 -7.27 -14.24
C ALA A 43 -2.72 -8.56 -13.38
N GLY A 44 -3.70 -8.79 -12.50
CA GLY A 44 -3.80 -10.03 -11.74
C GLY A 44 -4.50 -9.93 -10.39
N THR A 45 -5.22 -11.02 -10.09
CA THR A 45 -6.00 -11.36 -8.88
C THR A 45 -5.21 -11.38 -7.56
N TYR A 46 -3.94 -10.95 -7.54
CA TYR A 46 -3.05 -11.09 -6.40
C TYR A 46 -2.70 -9.73 -5.79
N GLY A 47 -3.28 -9.46 -4.61
CA GLY A 47 -2.90 -8.35 -3.73
C GLY A 47 -4.06 -7.64 -3.02
N GLY A 48 -5.30 -7.79 -3.49
CA GLY A 48 -6.47 -7.09 -2.93
C GLY A 48 -7.42 -7.95 -2.09
N GLY A 49 -7.40 -9.29 -2.22
CA GLY A 49 -8.42 -10.15 -1.62
C GLY A 49 -8.47 -10.07 -0.09
N HIS A 50 -7.31 -10.20 0.58
CA HIS A 50 -7.23 -10.13 2.03
C HIS A 50 -7.53 -8.74 2.57
N SER A 51 -6.97 -7.68 1.98
CA SER A 51 -7.23 -6.29 2.38
C SER A 51 -8.70 -5.91 2.19
N ASN A 52 -9.33 -6.32 1.08
CA ASN A 52 -10.74 -6.05 0.80
C ASN A 52 -11.63 -6.82 1.76
N LYS A 53 -11.31 -8.09 2.06
CA LYS A 53 -12.03 -8.85 3.09
C LYS A 53 -11.94 -8.17 4.45
N LEU A 54 -10.74 -7.75 4.85
CA LEU A 54 -10.56 -7.04 6.13
C LEU A 54 -11.31 -5.70 6.17
N ARG A 55 -11.39 -4.97 5.05
CA ARG A 55 -12.17 -3.74 4.94
C ARG A 55 -13.66 -4.01 5.05
N ALA A 56 -14.17 -5.02 4.32
CA ALA A 56 -15.57 -5.43 4.42
C ALA A 56 -15.98 -5.84 5.85
N GLU A 57 -15.12 -6.55 6.59
CA GLU A 57 -15.39 -6.87 8.00
C GLU A 57 -15.40 -5.63 8.90
N ARG A 58 -14.59 -4.61 8.59
CA ARG A 58 -14.60 -3.32 9.32
C ARG A 58 -15.84 -2.49 8.99
N ASP A 59 -16.26 -2.47 7.74
CA ASP A 59 -17.44 -1.74 7.29
C ASP A 59 -18.74 -2.30 7.91
N LYS A 60 -18.79 -3.59 8.24
CA LYS A 60 -19.91 -4.18 9.02
C LYS A 60 -20.00 -3.62 10.45
N ILE A 61 -18.87 -3.24 11.04
CA ILE A 61 -18.80 -2.73 12.42
C ILE A 61 -19.11 -1.23 12.46
N ALA A 62 -18.80 -0.51 11.37
CA ALA A 62 -18.93 0.94 11.28
C ALA A 62 -20.31 1.50 11.70
N PRO A 63 -21.47 0.92 11.28
CA PRO A 63 -22.78 1.46 11.65
C PRO A 63 -23.04 1.43 13.16
N ARG A 64 -22.68 0.32 13.82
CA ARG A 64 -22.90 0.15 15.26
C ARG A 64 -21.95 1.03 16.07
N LEU A 65 -20.70 1.17 15.62
CA LEU A 65 -19.73 2.10 16.20
C LEU A 65 -20.21 3.55 16.06
N LYS A 66 -20.74 3.92 14.89
CA LYS A 66 -21.32 5.24 14.65
C LYS A 66 -22.52 5.51 15.55
N GLN A 67 -23.44 4.55 15.72
CA GLN A 67 -24.59 4.70 16.62
C GLN A 67 -24.19 4.98 18.07
N LEU A 68 -23.18 4.25 18.59
CA LEU A 68 -22.68 4.44 19.96
C LEU A 68 -22.01 5.80 20.14
N VAL A 69 -21.28 6.24 19.13
CA VAL A 69 -20.63 7.54 19.12
C VAL A 69 -21.66 8.67 19.01
N ASP A 70 -22.66 8.52 18.14
CA ASP A 70 -23.75 9.49 17.95
C ASP A 70 -24.68 9.56 19.18
N SER A 71 -24.78 8.48 19.97
CA SER A 71 -25.50 8.50 21.26
C SER A 71 -24.75 9.24 22.37
N GLY A 72 -23.58 9.80 22.08
CA GLY A 72 -22.77 10.57 23.03
C GLY A 72 -21.77 9.76 23.85
N SER A 73 -21.62 8.46 23.58
CA SER A 73 -20.59 7.65 24.24
C SER A 73 -19.20 8.04 23.73
N SER A 74 -18.21 8.01 24.61
CA SER A 74 -16.82 8.20 24.17
C SER A 74 -16.41 7.07 23.23
N LEU A 75 -15.41 7.32 22.38
CA LEU A 75 -14.90 6.26 21.51
C LEU A 75 -14.38 5.06 22.30
N TYR A 76 -13.84 5.28 23.50
CA TYR A 76 -13.33 4.22 24.36
C TYR A 76 -14.47 3.31 24.86
N ASP A 77 -15.55 3.89 25.38
CA ASP A 77 -16.72 3.13 25.83
C ASP A 77 -17.38 2.37 24.67
N ALA A 78 -17.42 2.99 23.49
CA ALA A 78 -17.94 2.37 22.28
C ALA A 78 -17.07 1.18 21.81
N CYS A 79 -15.75 1.24 22.05
CA CYS A 79 -14.83 0.13 21.79
C CYS A 79 -15.10 -1.05 22.72
N ASP A 80 -15.22 -0.79 24.02
CA ASP A 80 -15.49 -1.80 25.04
C ASP A 80 -16.84 -2.48 24.80
N ALA A 81 -17.87 -1.70 24.45
CA ALA A 81 -19.20 -2.22 24.12
C ALA A 81 -19.22 -3.11 22.86
N LEU A 82 -18.27 -2.92 21.95
CA LEU A 82 -18.13 -3.69 20.71
C LEU A 82 -17.06 -4.78 20.79
N GLY A 83 -16.29 -4.85 21.88
CA GLY A 83 -15.19 -5.79 22.05
C GLY A 83 -14.08 -5.62 21.01
N ILE A 84 -13.80 -4.38 20.60
CA ILE A 84 -12.75 -4.06 19.61
C ILE A 84 -11.68 -3.15 20.22
N ASP A 85 -10.44 -3.28 19.74
CA ASP A 85 -9.36 -2.39 20.17
C ASP A 85 -9.60 -0.94 19.74
N TYR A 86 -9.18 0.02 20.58
CA TYR A 86 -9.25 1.46 20.28
C TYR A 86 -8.58 1.83 18.95
N ARG A 87 -7.42 1.22 18.63
CA ARG A 87 -6.73 1.43 17.34
C ARG A 87 -7.60 0.98 16.16
N ARG A 88 -8.34 -0.12 16.31
CA ARG A 88 -9.24 -0.64 15.29
C ARG A 88 -10.44 0.28 15.09
N ALA A 89 -11.05 0.78 16.16
CA ALA A 89 -12.12 1.78 16.07
C ALA A 89 -11.66 3.10 15.42
N ARG A 90 -10.44 3.57 15.75
CA ARG A 90 -9.84 4.74 15.09
C ARG A 90 -9.56 4.52 13.60
N LEU A 91 -9.26 3.28 13.18
CA LEU A 91 -9.15 2.95 11.76
C LEU A 91 -10.52 2.95 11.08
N ILE A 92 -11.53 2.32 11.68
CA ILE A 92 -12.90 2.25 11.13
C ILE A 92 -13.49 3.66 10.93
N THR A 93 -13.33 4.54 11.92
CA THR A 93 -13.80 5.95 11.86
C THR A 93 -13.14 6.72 10.73
N ARG A 94 -11.81 6.58 10.54
CA ARG A 94 -11.08 7.19 9.42
C ARG A 94 -11.50 6.63 8.05
N GLU A 95 -11.82 5.35 7.98
CA GLU A 95 -12.18 4.70 6.72
C GLU A 95 -13.63 4.94 6.30
N ASN A 96 -14.49 5.33 7.24
CA ASN A 96 -15.94 5.53 7.06
C ASN A 96 -16.39 6.99 7.32
N ASP A 97 -15.44 7.92 7.40
CA ASP A 97 -15.66 9.38 7.45
C ASP A 97 -16.64 9.90 8.52
N PHE A 98 -16.77 9.22 9.67
CA PHE A 98 -17.61 9.73 10.77
C PHE A 98 -16.77 10.31 11.91
N LYS A 99 -17.20 11.49 12.37
CA LYS A 99 -16.50 12.29 13.37
C LYS A 99 -16.62 11.62 14.72
N ILE A 100 -15.48 11.38 15.34
CA ILE A 100 -15.44 11.07 16.76
C ILE A 100 -15.67 12.42 17.47
N PRO A 101 -16.66 12.55 18.35
CA PRO A 101 -16.82 13.73 19.17
C PRO A 101 -15.51 13.88 19.95
N SER A 102 -14.88 15.04 19.80
CA SER A 102 -13.87 15.47 20.76
C SER A 102 -14.56 15.41 22.11
N ALA A 103 -14.09 14.55 23.01
CA ALA A 103 -14.51 14.67 24.40
C ALA A 103 -14.25 16.12 24.87
N PRO A 104 -15.06 16.67 25.80
CA PRO A 104 -14.69 17.89 26.52
C PRO A 104 -13.35 17.73 27.25
#